data_AF-A0A2R6H7C6-F1
#
_entry.id   AF-A0A2R6H7C6-F1
#
_cell.length_a   1.000
_cell.length_b   1.000
_cell.length_c   1.000
_cell.angle_alpha   90.00
_cell.angle_beta   90.00
_cell.angle_gamma   90.00
#
_symmetry.space_group_name_H-M   'P 1'
#
loop_
_entity.id
_entity.type
_entity.pdbx_description
1 polymer ?
#
loop_
_entity_poly.entity_id
_entity_poly.type
_entity_poly.pdbx_seq_one_letter_code
_entity_poly.pdbx_strand_id
1 'polypeptide(L)'
;MNEGRQHQARGTRTEAKVTSELIALGHGVSAPMFGNERYDLIVDLDGELERVQVKTAYDHHQRGDTVVVGFESTVYQSNGAPKKTYYQADEIDSYIVYCPKRDSTLYVPFEETPRTQMSFSFRGKDRYNSHNRKAIHFAEDYEIETRL
;
A
#
# COMPACT_ATOMS: atom_id res chain seq x y z
N MET A 1 7.64 1.07 25.64
CA MET A 1 6.49 0.55 24.86
C MET A 1 7.05 -0.44 23.85
N ASN A 2 6.61 -1.70 23.85
CA ASN A 2 7.22 -2.80 23.07
C ASN A 2 7.09 -2.57 21.54
N GLU A 3 8.13 -2.86 20.76
CA GLU A 3 8.22 -2.51 19.32
C GLU A 3 7.07 -3.10 18.48
N GLY A 4 6.69 -4.36 18.73
CA GLY A 4 5.58 -5.00 18.00
C GLY A 4 4.24 -4.28 18.16
N ARG A 5 3.97 -3.70 19.33
CA ARG A 5 2.73 -2.92 19.58
C ARG A 5 2.75 -1.57 18.85
N GLN A 6 3.93 -1.00 18.62
CA GLN A 6 4.09 0.22 17.82
C GLN A 6 3.85 -0.06 16.33
N HIS A 7 4.32 -1.20 15.82
CA HIS A 7 4.06 -1.62 14.44
C HIS A 7 2.57 -1.84 14.16
N GLN A 8 1.87 -2.57 15.04
CA GLN A 8 0.42 -2.73 14.93
C GLN A 8 -0.32 -1.39 14.99
N ALA A 9 0.01 -0.53 15.97
CA ALA A 9 -0.62 0.77 16.08
C ALA A 9 -0.40 1.66 14.84
N ARG A 10 0.73 1.53 14.15
CA ARG A 10 1.00 2.22 12.88
C ARG A 10 0.11 1.68 11.77
N GLY A 11 -0.01 0.36 11.63
CA GLY A 11 -0.89 -0.30 10.66
C GLY A 11 -2.34 0.16 10.81
N THR A 12 -2.90 0.04 12.02
CA THR A 12 -4.28 0.46 12.31
C THR A 12 -4.54 1.94 12.01
N ARG A 13 -3.57 2.83 12.27
CA ARG A 13 -3.69 4.26 11.91
C ARG A 13 -3.72 4.46 10.40
N THR A 14 -2.92 3.69 9.67
CA THR A 14 -2.90 3.73 8.21
C THR A 14 -4.22 3.21 7.63
N GLU A 15 -4.72 2.06 8.10
CA GLU A 15 -6.03 1.52 7.70
C GLU A 15 -7.16 2.53 7.92
N ALA A 16 -7.19 3.20 9.08
CA ALA A 16 -8.20 4.22 9.38
C ALA A 16 -8.11 5.43 8.44
N LYS A 17 -6.90 5.91 8.13
CA LYS A 17 -6.69 7.03 7.19
C LYS A 17 -7.16 6.65 5.78
N VAL A 18 -6.74 5.49 5.28
CA VAL A 18 -7.15 4.97 3.97
C VAL A 18 -8.66 4.77 3.89
N THR A 19 -9.26 4.18 4.91
CA THR A 19 -10.72 4.00 4.99
C THR A 19 -11.45 5.33 4.91
N SER A 20 -10.99 6.33 5.67
CA SER A 20 -11.58 7.67 5.64
C SER A 20 -11.48 8.33 4.27
N GLU A 21 -10.39 8.11 3.55
CA GLU A 21 -10.14 8.69 2.23
C GLU A 21 -11.01 8.03 1.15
N LEU A 22 -11.10 6.70 1.16
CA LEU A 22 -12.00 5.93 0.29
C LEU A 22 -13.46 6.36 0.46
N ILE A 23 -13.92 6.53 1.71
CA ILE A 23 -15.28 7.01 2.01
C ILE A 23 -15.47 8.45 1.50
N ALA A 24 -14.46 9.31 1.63
CA ALA A 24 -14.54 10.68 1.13
C ALA A 24 -14.63 10.75 -0.40
N LEU A 25 -14.03 9.78 -1.10
CA LEU A 25 -14.16 9.58 -2.55
C LEU A 25 -15.50 8.95 -2.97
N GLY A 26 -16.30 8.47 -2.01
CA GLY A 26 -17.63 7.91 -2.26
C GLY A 26 -17.67 6.39 -2.40
N HIS A 27 -16.56 5.69 -2.15
CA HIS A 27 -16.50 4.23 -2.25
C HIS A 27 -17.07 3.54 -1.00
N GLY A 28 -17.72 2.41 -1.21
CA GLY A 28 -18.12 1.52 -0.12
C GLY A 28 -16.88 0.80 0.44
N VAL A 29 -16.77 0.70 1.77
CA VAL A 29 -15.66 0.01 2.43
C VAL A 29 -16.18 -0.99 3.45
N SER A 30 -15.72 -2.24 3.33
CA SER A 30 -15.97 -3.31 4.30
C SER A 30 -14.64 -3.85 4.83
N ALA A 31 -14.62 -4.32 6.07
CA ALA A 31 -13.44 -4.94 6.68
C ALA A 31 -13.79 -6.34 7.21
N PRO A 32 -12.87 -7.31 7.15
CA PRO A 32 -13.08 -8.60 7.78
C PRO A 32 -13.18 -8.47 9.29
N MET A 33 -14.15 -9.16 9.89
CA MET A 33 -14.44 -9.03 11.31
C MET A 33 -13.37 -9.64 12.23
N PHE A 34 -12.62 -10.65 11.76
CA PHE A 34 -11.69 -11.42 12.58
C PHE A 34 -10.21 -11.30 12.17
N GLY A 35 -9.91 -10.64 11.04
CA GLY A 35 -8.54 -10.30 10.64
C GLY A 35 -7.64 -11.50 10.31
N ASN A 36 -8.21 -12.63 9.90
CA ASN A 36 -7.45 -13.80 9.45
C ASN A 36 -7.22 -13.79 7.92
N GLU A 37 -7.86 -12.84 7.24
CA GLU A 37 -7.87 -12.66 5.82
C GLU A 37 -6.54 -12.09 5.34
N ARG A 38 -6.24 -12.31 4.06
CA ARG A 38 -5.01 -11.81 3.41
C ARG A 38 -5.15 -10.40 2.88
N TYR A 39 -6.29 -9.75 3.11
CA TYR A 39 -6.57 -8.36 2.77
C TYR A 39 -7.08 -7.64 4.02
N ASP A 40 -6.94 -6.33 4.05
CA ASP A 40 -7.41 -5.51 5.18
C ASP A 40 -8.82 -4.97 4.90
N LEU A 41 -9.15 -4.69 3.63
CA LEU A 41 -10.41 -4.09 3.21
C LEU A 41 -11.00 -4.80 1.98
N ILE A 42 -12.32 -4.74 1.86
CA ILE A 42 -13.03 -4.86 0.58
C ILE A 42 -13.51 -3.47 0.20
N VAL A 43 -13.23 -3.02 -1.02
CA VAL A 43 -13.68 -1.74 -1.55
C VAL A 43 -14.67 -1.99 -2.67
N ASP A 44 -15.81 -1.30 -2.63
CA ASP A 44 -16.83 -1.30 -3.68
C ASP A 44 -16.54 -0.16 -4.67
N LEU A 45 -16.07 -0.53 -5.85
CA LEU A 45 -15.78 0.36 -6.98
C LEU A 45 -16.91 0.21 -8.00
N ASP A 46 -17.97 0.99 -7.83
CA ASP A 46 -19.14 1.03 -8.72
C ASP A 46 -19.79 -0.36 -8.97
N GLY A 47 -19.84 -1.20 -7.93
CA GLY A 47 -20.43 -2.54 -7.96
C GLY A 47 -19.42 -3.68 -8.11
N GLU A 48 -18.16 -3.38 -8.41
CA GLU A 48 -17.07 -4.35 -8.41
C GLU A 48 -16.37 -4.35 -7.04
N LEU A 49 -16.22 -5.53 -6.44
CA LEU A 49 -15.62 -5.68 -5.11
C LEU A 49 -14.14 -6.05 -5.22
N GLU A 50 -13.25 -5.16 -4.75
CA GLU A 50 -11.81 -5.41 -4.69
C GLU A 50 -11.33 -5.77 -3.29
N ARG A 51 -10.52 -6.83 -3.19
CA ARG A 51 -9.75 -7.19 -1.99
C ARG A 51 -8.48 -6.37 -1.93
N VAL A 52 -8.39 -5.49 -0.94
CA VAL A 52 -7.31 -4.52 -0.80
C VAL A 52 -6.46 -4.81 0.41
N GLN A 53 -5.14 -4.93 0.20
CA GLN A 53 -4.17 -4.89 1.29
C GLN A 53 -3.64 -3.46 1.48
N VAL A 54 -3.72 -2.95 2.70
CA VAL A 54 -3.20 -1.65 3.08
C VAL A 54 -1.75 -1.75 3.51
N LYS A 55 -0.92 -0.79 3.07
CA LYS A 55 0.49 -0.69 3.46
C LYS A 55 0.87 0.73 3.86
N THR A 56 1.78 0.86 4.81
CA THR A 56 2.43 2.14 5.09
C THR A 56 3.80 2.19 4.40
N ALA A 57 4.01 3.18 3.54
CA ALA A 57 5.33 3.45 2.97
C ALA A 57 6.26 4.09 4.01
N TYR A 58 7.57 4.03 3.73
CA TYR A 58 8.62 4.71 4.48
C TYR A 58 9.53 5.49 3.53
N ASP A 59 10.17 6.55 4.02
CA ASP A 59 11.06 7.34 3.17
C ASP A 59 12.32 6.56 2.82
N HIS A 60 12.78 6.75 1.59
CA HIS A 60 14.09 6.25 1.19
C HIS A 60 15.19 7.04 1.91
N HIS A 61 16.08 6.33 2.61
CA HIS A 61 17.15 6.93 3.44
C HIS A 61 18.15 7.86 2.71
N GLN A 62 18.14 7.86 1.39
CA GLN A 62 19.11 8.57 0.53
C GLN A 62 18.43 9.47 -0.51
N ARG A 63 17.13 9.29 -0.75
CA ARG A 63 16.37 9.99 -1.79
C ARG A 63 15.17 10.63 -1.12
N GLY A 64 15.33 11.90 -0.72
CA GLY A 64 14.36 12.61 0.12
C GLY A 64 12.95 12.70 -0.49
N ASP A 65 12.82 12.62 -1.82
CA ASP A 65 11.56 12.68 -2.56
C ASP A 65 11.06 11.29 -3.01
N THR A 66 11.58 10.23 -2.42
CA THR A 66 11.23 8.85 -2.76
C THR A 66 10.73 8.14 -1.51
N VAL A 67 9.63 7.43 -1.65
CA VAL A 67 9.16 6.47 -0.65
C VAL A 67 9.37 5.04 -1.15
N VAL A 68 9.47 4.10 -0.22
CA VAL A 68 9.55 2.68 -0.48
C VAL A 68 8.44 1.98 0.29
N VAL A 69 7.83 0.98 -0.33
CA VAL A 69 6.84 0.10 0.29
C VAL A 69 7.26 -1.34 0.09
N GLY A 70 7.11 -2.15 1.14
CA GLY A 70 7.27 -3.60 1.06
C GLY A 70 5.91 -4.26 0.84
N PHE A 71 5.85 -5.16 -0.14
CA PHE A 71 4.68 -5.99 -0.44
C PHE A 71 4.77 -7.39 0.18
N GLU A 72 5.86 -7.69 0.88
CA GLU A 72 5.98 -8.90 1.69
C GLU A 72 5.11 -8.86 2.96
N SER A 73 4.73 -10.03 3.44
CA SER A 73 4.09 -10.25 4.73
C SER A 73 4.95 -11.18 5.60
N THR A 74 4.85 -11.04 6.92
CA THR A 74 5.57 -11.91 7.87
C THR A 74 4.56 -12.74 8.64
N VAL A 75 4.67 -14.06 8.50
CA VAL A 75 3.92 -15.03 9.31
C VAL A 75 4.85 -15.70 10.30
N TYR A 76 4.35 -16.08 11.46
CA TYR A 76 5.12 -16.81 12.46
C TYR A 76 4.85 -18.31 12.33
N GLN A 77 5.92 -19.09 12.25
CA GLN A 77 5.84 -20.55 12.25
C GLN A 77 5.46 -21.07 13.64
N SER A 78 5.07 -22.34 13.74
CA SER A 78 4.71 -22.99 15.01
C SER A 78 5.83 -23.00 16.04
N ASN A 79 7.09 -22.88 15.61
CA ASN A 79 8.28 -22.74 16.45
C ASN A 79 8.60 -21.28 16.82
N GLY A 80 7.74 -20.32 16.46
CA GLY A 80 7.92 -18.89 16.71
C GLY A 80 8.86 -18.18 15.73
N ALA A 81 9.43 -18.86 14.74
CA ALA A 81 10.32 -18.23 13.76
C ALA A 81 9.53 -17.39 12.74
N PRO A 82 9.96 -16.15 12.44
CA PRO A 82 9.34 -15.35 11.40
C PRO A 82 9.68 -15.92 10.01
N LYS A 83 8.67 -16.03 9.15
CA LYS A 83 8.80 -16.43 7.76
C LYS A 83 8.21 -15.35 6.87
N LYS A 84 9.03 -14.85 5.93
CA LYS A 84 8.54 -13.98 4.86
C LYS A 84 7.64 -14.78 3.91
N THR A 85 6.50 -14.19 3.60
CA THR A 85 5.48 -14.69 2.67
C THR A 85 5.08 -13.57 1.73
N TYR A 86 4.41 -13.95 0.65
CA TYR A 86 4.10 -13.06 -0.46
C TYR A 86 2.66 -13.28 -0.86
N TYR A 87 1.97 -12.20 -1.20
CA TYR A 87 0.60 -12.27 -1.66
C TYR A 87 0.52 -12.88 -3.06
N GLN A 88 -0.61 -13.51 -3.34
CA GLN A 88 -0.97 -14.06 -4.65
C GLN A 88 -2.17 -13.29 -5.23
N ALA A 89 -2.36 -13.38 -6.54
CA ALA A 89 -3.44 -12.69 -7.25
C ALA A 89 -4.85 -13.19 -6.86
N ASP A 90 -4.95 -14.38 -6.28
CA ASP A 90 -6.20 -14.91 -5.73
C ASP A 90 -6.41 -14.53 -4.26
N GLU A 91 -5.44 -13.87 -3.61
CA GLU A 91 -5.53 -13.41 -2.22
C GLU A 91 -5.95 -11.94 -2.13
N ILE A 92 -5.43 -11.10 -3.04
CA ILE A 92 -5.68 -9.66 -3.10
C ILE A 92 -5.72 -9.19 -4.56
N ASP A 93 -6.48 -8.12 -4.82
CA ASP A 93 -6.63 -7.52 -6.14
C ASP A 93 -5.76 -6.26 -6.28
N SER A 94 -5.58 -5.52 -5.19
CA SER A 94 -4.78 -4.29 -5.17
C SER A 94 -4.15 -4.00 -3.81
N TYR A 95 -3.19 -3.08 -3.81
CA TYR A 95 -2.66 -2.45 -2.60
C TYR A 95 -3.06 -0.99 -2.54
N ILE A 96 -3.40 -0.52 -1.34
CA ILE A 96 -3.44 0.91 -1.05
C ILE A 96 -2.29 1.28 -0.11
N VAL A 97 -1.44 2.19 -0.56
CA VAL A 97 -0.20 2.57 0.09
C VAL A 97 -0.29 4.01 0.61
N TYR A 98 -0.31 4.17 1.93
CA TYR A 98 -0.27 5.50 2.54
C TYR A 98 1.18 5.97 2.75
N CYS A 99 1.44 7.23 2.43
CA CYS A 99 2.74 7.89 2.52
C CYS A 99 2.72 8.98 3.62
N PRO A 100 3.02 8.67 4.90
CA PRO A 100 2.69 9.55 6.02
C PRO A 100 3.30 10.95 5.99
N LYS A 101 4.55 11.10 5.48
CA LYS A 101 5.22 12.41 5.43
C LYS A 101 4.70 13.34 4.35
N ARG A 102 3.97 12.80 3.37
CA ARG A 102 3.45 13.53 2.22
C ARG A 102 1.93 13.66 2.26
N ASP A 103 1.29 12.97 3.21
CA ASP A 103 -0.16 12.85 3.33
C ASP A 103 -0.81 12.47 1.99
N SER A 104 -0.21 11.49 1.31
CA SER A 104 -0.68 10.98 0.02
C SER A 104 -0.99 9.50 0.10
N THR A 105 -2.04 9.08 -0.59
CA THR A 105 -2.45 7.67 -0.68
C THR A 105 -2.37 7.22 -2.12
N LEU A 106 -1.72 6.07 -2.34
CA LEU A 106 -1.47 5.51 -3.66
C LEU A 106 -2.27 4.22 -3.84
N TYR A 107 -2.97 4.06 -4.96
CA TYR A 107 -3.60 2.83 -5.39
C TYR A 107 -2.69 2.09 -6.39
N VAL A 108 -2.40 0.83 -6.13
CA VAL A 108 -1.48 0.01 -6.93
C VAL A 108 -2.11 -1.35 -7.23
N PRO A 109 -2.52 -1.62 -8.49
CA PRO A 109 -3.03 -2.94 -8.89
C PRO A 109 -2.01 -4.04 -8.59
N PHE A 110 -2.47 -5.21 -8.15
CA PHE A 110 -1.59 -6.32 -7.81
C PHE A 110 -0.67 -6.72 -8.98
N GLU A 111 -1.20 -6.69 -10.21
CA GLU A 111 -0.48 -7.01 -11.45
C GLU A 111 0.69 -6.07 -11.77
N GLU A 112 0.66 -4.83 -11.25
CA GLU A 112 1.76 -3.88 -11.40
C GLU A 112 2.84 -4.03 -10.31
N THR A 113 2.60 -4.89 -9.31
CA THR A 113 3.51 -5.00 -8.17
C THR A 113 4.62 -6.03 -8.38
N PRO A 114 5.88 -5.68 -8.04
CA PRO A 114 6.90 -6.69 -7.85
C PRO A 114 6.63 -7.49 -6.58
N ARG A 115 7.17 -8.70 -6.51
CA ARG A 115 6.99 -9.61 -5.36
C ARG A 115 7.43 -9.03 -4.01
N THR A 116 8.44 -8.15 -3.98
CA THR A 116 9.10 -7.75 -2.72
C THR A 116 8.80 -6.31 -2.32
N GLN A 117 9.23 -5.34 -3.11
CA GLN A 117 9.12 -3.92 -2.78
C GLN A 117 9.09 -3.06 -4.03
N MET A 118 8.50 -1.88 -3.90
CA MET A 118 8.41 -0.87 -4.95
C MET A 118 8.73 0.50 -4.36
N SER A 119 9.22 1.41 -5.20
CA SER A 119 9.54 2.77 -4.80
C SER A 119 8.81 3.79 -5.66
N PHE A 120 8.23 4.80 -5.02
CA PHE A 120 7.52 5.87 -5.70
C PHE A 120 8.26 7.20 -5.55
N SER A 121 8.43 7.92 -6.65
CA SER A 121 9.03 9.25 -6.65
C SER A 121 7.98 10.34 -6.67
N PHE A 122 8.09 11.29 -5.75
CA PHE A 122 7.30 12.53 -5.70
C PHE A 122 7.98 13.69 -6.41
N ARG A 123 8.98 13.41 -7.26
CA ARG A 123 9.62 14.42 -8.09
C ARG A 123 8.82 14.58 -9.36
N GLY A 124 8.71 15.82 -9.84
CA GLY A 124 8.10 16.10 -11.13
C GLY A 124 8.83 15.37 -12.27
N LYS A 125 8.05 14.86 -13.23
CA LYS A 125 8.56 14.16 -14.43
C LYS A 125 9.53 15.03 -15.22
N ASP A 126 9.37 16.35 -15.20
CA ASP A 126 10.23 17.35 -15.84
C ASP A 126 11.71 17.21 -15.47
N ARG A 127 12.01 16.67 -14.28
CA ARG A 127 13.38 16.43 -13.79
C ARG A 127 14.11 15.28 -14.49
N TYR A 128 13.40 14.50 -15.31
CA TYR A 128 13.93 13.32 -15.99
C TYR A 128 13.76 13.42 -17.50
N ASN A 129 14.76 12.94 -18.25
CA ASN A 129 14.63 12.75 -19.68
C ASN A 129 13.64 11.63 -20.01
N SER A 130 13.11 11.61 -21.24
CA SER A 130 12.06 10.67 -21.67
C SER A 130 12.47 9.19 -21.56
N HIS A 131 13.77 8.88 -21.70
CA HIS A 131 14.29 7.53 -21.55
C HIS A 131 14.22 7.04 -20.10
N ASN A 132 14.65 7.88 -19.15
CA ASN A 132 14.73 7.53 -17.73
C ASN A 132 13.36 7.49 -17.05
N ARG A 133 12.38 8.26 -17.53
CA ARG A 133 11.01 8.29 -16.98
C ARG A 133 10.35 6.90 -16.95
N LYS A 134 10.63 6.05 -17.95
CA LYS A 134 10.00 4.71 -18.06
C LYS A 134 10.35 3.75 -16.93
N ALA A 135 11.46 4.00 -16.22
CA ALA A 135 11.93 3.15 -15.12
C ALA A 135 11.53 3.70 -13.74
N ILE A 136 10.75 4.77 -13.68
CA ILE A 136 10.38 5.45 -12.44
C ILE A 136 8.87 5.32 -12.26
N HIS A 137 8.46 4.82 -11.10
CA HIS A 137 7.07 4.92 -10.65
C HIS A 137 6.87 6.29 -10.01
N PHE A 138 6.22 7.20 -10.73
CA PHE A 138 5.91 8.53 -10.20
C PHE A 138 4.66 8.42 -9.33
N ALA A 139 4.69 9.02 -8.13
CA ALA A 139 3.58 8.93 -7.19
C ALA A 139 2.26 9.45 -7.80
N GLU A 140 2.33 10.55 -8.56
CA GLU A 140 1.18 11.13 -9.28
C GLU A 140 0.47 10.14 -10.23
N ASP A 141 1.19 9.13 -10.75
CA ASP A 141 0.59 8.11 -11.63
C ASP A 141 -0.16 7.04 -10.84
N TYR A 142 -0.09 7.05 -9.51
CA TYR A 142 -0.69 6.08 -8.61
C TYR A 142 -1.57 6.73 -7.54
N GLU A 143 -1.74 8.06 -7.55
CA GLU A 143 -2.59 8.75 -6.56
C GLU A 143 -4.02 8.21 -6.62
N ILE A 144 -4.59 7.92 -5.45
CA ILE A 144 -5.89 7.27 -5.34
C ILE A 144 -6.99 8.08 -6.02
N GLU A 145 -6.96 9.41 -5.91
CA GLU A 145 -7.92 10.33 -6.55
C GLU A 145 -7.84 10.33 -8.09
N THR A 146 -6.72 9.87 -8.65
CA THR A 146 -6.53 9.81 -10.11
C THR A 146 -6.90 8.43 -10.66
N ARG A 147 -6.82 7.38 -9.85
CA ARG A 147 -7.00 5.99 -10.29
C ARG A 147 -8.36 5.39 -9.92
N LEU A 148 -9.02 5.89 -8.89
CA LEU A 148 -10.37 5.49 -8.47
C LEU A 148 -11.34 6.63 -8.75
#